data_AF-A0A7Y2TB93-F1
#
_entry.id   AF-A0A7Y2TB93-F1
#
_cell.length_a   1.000
_cell.length_b   1.000
_cell.length_c   1.000
_cell.angle_alpha   90.00
_cell.angle_beta   90.00
_cell.angle_gamma   90.00
#
_symmetry.space_group_name_H-M   'P 1'
#
loop_
_entity.id
_entity.type
_entity.pdbx_description
1 polymer ?
#
loop_
_entity_poly.entity_id
_entity_poly.type
_entity_poly.pdbx_seq_one_letter_code
_entity_poly.pdbx_strand_id
1 'polypeptide(L)'
;MKPETFIQAMILTEYGMPAVTSVAELCFNEAKKRKTFKFTPRVKQFIGAMVGLLMAANGYVKTGRKKSIIHRAYTRGEFYVKK
;
A
#
# COMPACT_ATOMS: atom_id res chain seq x y z
N MET A 1 -8.14 -2.80 9.65
CA MET A 1 -6.99 -1.92 9.35
C MET A 1 -6.88 -0.97 10.53
N LYS A 2 -5.70 -0.78 11.11
CA LYS A 2 -5.59 0.10 12.27
C LYS A 2 -5.41 1.56 11.81
N PRO A 3 -5.79 2.57 12.61
CA PRO A 3 -5.65 3.98 12.23
C PRO A 3 -4.22 4.37 11.84
N GLU A 4 -3.21 3.75 12.47
CA GLU A 4 -1.79 4.03 12.22
C GLU A 4 -1.37 3.69 10.78
N THR A 5 -2.07 2.74 10.15
CA THR A 5 -1.84 2.40 8.74
C THR A 5 -2.13 3.59 7.83
N PHE A 6 -3.20 4.33 8.11
CA PHE A 6 -3.50 5.54 7.35
C PHE A 6 -2.45 6.61 7.59
N ILE A 7 -2.06 6.86 8.84
CA ILE A 7 -1.05 7.87 9.20
C ILE A 7 0.28 7.57 8.48
N GLN A 8 0.71 6.31 8.46
CA GLN A 8 1.91 5.92 7.72
C GLN A 8 1.76 6.11 6.22
N ALA A 9 0.64 5.69 5.63
CA ALA A 9 0.36 5.86 4.21
C ALA A 9 0.33 7.34 3.80
N MET A 10 -0.22 8.19 4.65
CA MET A 10 -0.28 9.64 4.54
C MET A 10 1.13 10.23 4.50
N ILE A 11 1.95 9.97 5.53
CA ILE A 11 3.33 10.45 5.62
C ILE A 11 4.13 9.99 4.39
N LEU A 12 4.09 8.70 4.05
CA LEU A 12 4.80 8.17 2.88
C LEU A 12 4.42 8.90 1.59
N THR A 13 3.13 9.16 1.41
CA THR A 13 2.62 9.90 0.26
C THR A 13 3.13 11.35 0.24
N GLU A 14 3.18 12.02 1.38
CA GLU A 14 3.73 13.38 1.47
C GLU A 14 5.22 13.43 1.12
N TYR A 15 5.99 12.40 1.50
CA TYR A 15 7.40 12.23 1.10
C TYR A 15 7.58 11.68 -0.32
N GLY A 16 6.53 11.62 -1.13
CA GLY A 16 6.66 11.21 -2.53
C GLY A 16 6.72 9.70 -2.73
N MET A 17 6.43 8.87 -1.72
CA MET A 17 6.47 7.41 -1.81
C MET A 17 5.06 6.81 -2.04
N PRO A 18 4.96 5.58 -2.60
CA PRO A 18 3.68 4.88 -2.70
C PRO A 18 3.04 4.59 -1.34
N ALA A 19 1.73 4.85 -1.22
CA ALA A 19 0.97 4.64 0.02
C ALA A 19 0.99 3.19 0.51
N VAL A 20 1.02 2.22 -0.41
CA VAL A 20 1.02 0.79 -0.10
C VAL A 20 2.30 0.33 0.63
N THR A 21 3.36 1.13 0.61
CA THR A 21 4.60 0.88 1.36
C THR A 21 4.33 0.77 2.87
N SER A 22 3.28 1.44 3.38
CA SER A 22 2.85 1.36 4.79
C SER A 22 2.48 -0.06 5.25
N VAL A 23 2.03 -0.91 4.34
CA VAL A 23 1.52 -2.25 4.66
C VAL A 23 2.26 -3.38 3.95
N ALA A 24 3.11 -3.07 2.96
CA ALA A 24 3.74 -4.04 2.08
C ALA A 24 4.49 -5.14 2.85
N GLU A 25 5.40 -4.74 3.75
CA GLU A 25 6.23 -5.67 4.54
C GLU A 25 5.41 -6.43 5.59
N LEU A 26 4.44 -5.76 6.22
CA LEU A 26 3.54 -6.37 7.20
C LEU A 26 2.69 -7.48 6.55
N CYS A 27 2.03 -7.17 5.43
CA CYS A 27 1.22 -8.13 4.70
C CYS A 27 2.06 -9.29 4.15
N PHE A 28 3.28 -9.02 3.69
CA PHE A 28 4.18 -10.05 3.19
C PHE A 28 4.63 -11.01 4.31
N ASN A 29 5.00 -10.48 5.47
CA ASN A 29 5.44 -11.29 6.60
C ASN A 29 4.29 -12.13 7.19
N GLU A 30 3.09 -11.56 7.30
CA GLU A 30 1.89 -12.31 7.72
C GLU A 30 1.53 -13.44 6.74
N ALA A 31 1.65 -13.18 5.44
CA ALA A 31 1.49 -14.21 4.43
C ALA A 31 2.52 -15.34 4.58
N LYS A 32 3.80 -14.99 4.81
CA LYS A 32 4.90 -15.96 4.97
C LYS A 32 4.72 -16.87 6.20
N LYS A 33 4.12 -16.36 7.28
CA LYS A 33 3.80 -17.16 8.49
C LYS A 33 2.76 -18.25 8.22
N ARG A 34 1.91 -18.10 7.20
CA ARG A 34 0.84 -19.04 6.87
C ARG A 34 1.30 -20.01 5.78
N LYS A 35 1.65 -21.25 6.14
CA LYS A 35 2.20 -22.27 5.22
C LYS A 35 1.40 -22.49 3.93
N THR A 36 0.08 -22.34 3.96
CA THR A 36 -0.82 -22.57 2.81
C THR A 36 -1.14 -21.30 2.02
N PHE A 37 -0.73 -20.12 2.49
CA PHE A 37 -1.09 -18.86 1.88
C PHE A 37 -0.03 -18.42 0.85
N LYS A 38 -0.44 -18.24 -0.40
CA LYS A 38 0.42 -17.74 -1.47
C LYS A 38 0.23 -16.23 -1.65
N PHE A 39 1.32 -15.47 -1.58
CA PHE A 39 1.32 -14.02 -1.81
C PHE A 39 1.27 -13.67 -3.32
N THR A 40 0.13 -13.97 -3.95
CA THR A 40 -0.06 -13.87 -5.40
C THR A 40 -0.23 -12.41 -5.88
N PRO A 41 -0.10 -12.14 -7.20
CA PRO A 41 -0.40 -10.83 -7.77
C PRO A 41 -1.80 -10.30 -7.43
N ARG A 42 -2.81 -11.18 -7.37
CA ARG A 42 -4.19 -10.81 -7.02
C ARG A 42 -4.29 -10.30 -5.58
N VAL A 43 -3.60 -10.94 -4.64
CA VAL A 43 -3.52 -10.49 -3.24
C VAL A 43 -2.88 -9.10 -3.16
N LYS A 44 -1.80 -8.86 -3.91
CA LYS A 44 -1.13 -7.54 -3.96
C LYS A 44 -2.06 -6.45 -4.50
N GLN A 45 -2.80 -6.75 -5.57
CA GLN A 45 -3.80 -5.82 -6.13
C GLN A 45 -4.92 -5.54 -5.14
N PHE A 46 -5.41 -6.55 -4.43
CA PHE A 46 -6.41 -6.38 -3.38
C PHE A 46 -5.91 -5.47 -2.25
N ILE A 47 -4.69 -5.69 -1.75
CA ILE A 47 -4.07 -4.82 -0.73
C ILE A 47 -3.95 -3.38 -1.25
N GLY A 48 -3.49 -3.20 -2.49
CA GLY A 48 -3.40 -1.89 -3.12
C GLY A 48 -4.76 -1.19 -3.26
N ALA A 49 -5.82 -1.93 -3.58
CA ALA A 49 -7.19 -1.41 -3.65
C ALA A 49 -7.69 -0.98 -2.26
N MET A 50 -7.44 -1.77 -1.23
CA MET A 50 -7.79 -1.43 0.16
C MET A 50 -7.09 -0.16 0.63
N VAL A 51 -5.78 -0.03 0.39
CA VAL A 51 -5.04 1.21 0.68
C VAL A 51 -5.60 2.38 -0.14
N GLY A 52 -5.95 2.15 -1.40
CA GLY A 52 -6.54 3.19 -2.24
C GLY A 52 -7.89 3.69 -1.74
N LEU A 53 -8.76 2.80 -1.24
CA LEU A 53 -10.03 3.18 -0.61
C LEU A 53 -9.79 3.95 0.70
N LEU A 54 -8.82 3.51 1.51
CA LEU A 54 -8.43 4.20 2.74
C LEU A 54 -7.96 5.64 2.46
N MET A 55 -7.09 5.81 1.47
CA MET A 55 -6.60 7.13 1.05
C MET A 55 -7.74 8.01 0.54
N ALA A 56 -8.60 7.46 -0.33
CA ALA A 56 -9.74 8.18 -0.90
C ALA A 56 -10.75 8.65 0.16
N ALA A 57 -11.05 7.79 1.14
CA ALA A 57 -11.93 8.13 2.27
C ALA A 57 -11.40 9.27 3.13
N ASN A 58 -10.09 9.56 3.06
CA ASN A 58 -9.42 10.62 3.81
C ASN A 58 -8.98 11.81 2.92
N GLY A 59 -9.60 11.99 1.75
CA GLY A 59 -9.39 13.16 0.90
C GLY A 59 -8.16 13.10 -0.02
N TYR A 60 -7.50 11.95 -0.13
CA TYR A 60 -6.39 11.75 -1.06
C TYR A 60 -6.88 11.23 -2.41
N VAL A 61 -6.40 11.83 -3.49
CA VAL A 61 -6.76 11.47 -4.86
C VAL A 61 -5.63 10.69 -5.53
N LYS A 62 -5.99 9.63 -6.26
CA LYS A 62 -5.04 8.88 -7.09
C LYS A 62 -4.48 9.79 -8.18
N THR A 63 -3.16 9.83 -8.31
CA THR A 63 -2.50 10.62 -9.36
C THR A 63 -2.42 9.89 -10.71
N GLY A 64 -2.74 8.58 -10.74
CA GLY A 64 -2.47 7.71 -11.89
C GLY A 64 -0.99 7.39 -12.11
N ARG A 65 -0.09 7.99 -11.30
CA ARG A 65 1.35 7.74 -11.36
C ARG A 65 1.72 6.62 -10.39
N LYS A 66 2.53 5.68 -10.88
CA LYS A 66 3.14 4.62 -10.07
C LYS A 66 4.59 4.95 -9.79
N LYS A 67 5.02 4.76 -8.55
CA LYS A 67 6.43 4.86 -8.16
C LYS A 67 6.95 3.53 -7.66
N SER A 68 8.27 3.35 -7.71
CA SER A 68 8.95 2.14 -7.26
C SER A 68 8.78 1.97 -5.75
N ILE A 69 8.71 0.71 -5.31
CA ILE A 69 8.69 0.34 -3.90
C ILE A 69 9.95 -0.48 -3.62
N ILE A 70 10.71 -0.11 -2.59
CA ILE A 70 11.89 -0.86 -2.15
C ILE A 70 11.40 -2.07 -1.34
N HIS A 71 10.89 -3.10 -2.01
CA HIS A 71 10.37 -4.30 -1.36
C HIS A 71 10.45 -5.54 -2.25
N ARG A 72 10.81 -6.69 -1.67
CA ARG A 72 11.01 -7.97 -2.39
C ARG A 72 9.80 -8.47 -3.18
N ALA A 73 8.59 -8.24 -2.68
CA ALA A 73 7.34 -8.69 -3.30
C ALA A 73 6.59 -7.59 -4.08
N TYR A 74 7.00 -6.33 -3.99
CA TYR A 74 6.30 -5.21 -4.62
C TYR A 74 7.29 -4.42 -5.48
N THR A 75 6.99 -4.26 -6.76
CA THR A 75 7.84 -3.48 -7.67
C THR A 75 7.43 -2.02 -7.74
N ARG A 76 6.12 -1.76 -7.79
CA ARG A 76 5.55 -0.40 -7.94
C ARG A 76 4.23 -0.29 -7.21
N GLY A 77 3.84 0.93 -6.86
CA GLY A 77 2.52 1.23 -6.31
C GLY A 77 2.09 2.67 -6.53
N GLU A 78 0.84 2.93 -6.18
CA GLU A 78 0.16 4.18 -6.48
C GLU A 78 0.60 5.31 -5.56
N PHE A 79 0.78 6.46 -6.19
CA PHE A 79 1.06 7.73 -5.54
C PHE A 79 -0.22 8.58 -5.48
N TYR A 80 -0.43 9.26 -4.35
CA TYR A 80 -1.63 10.05 -4.09
C TYR A 80 -1.26 11.50 -3.81
N VAL A 81 -2.24 12.40 -3.93
CA VAL A 81 -2.11 13.81 -3.52
C VAL A 81 -3.32 14.19 -2.70
N LYS A 82 -3.11 15.01 -1.67
CA LYS A 82 -4.22 15.58 -0.90
C LYS A 82 -4.86 16.69 -1.75
N LYS A 83 -6.18 16.65 -1.88
CA LYS A 83 -6.95 17.76 -2.45
C LYS A 83 -7.12 18.88 -1.45
#